data_AF-A0A948Y7T3-F1
#
_entry.id   AF-A0A948Y7T3-F1
#
_cell.length_a   1.000
_cell.length_b   1.000
_cell.length_c   1.000
_cell.angle_alpha   90.00
_cell.angle_beta   90.00
_cell.angle_gamma   90.00
#
_symmetry.space_group_name_H-M   'P 1'
#
loop_
_entity.id
_entity.type
_entity.pdbx_description
1 polymer ?
#
loop_
_entity_poly.entity_id
_entity_poly.type
_entity_poly.pdbx_seq_one_letter_code
_entity_poly.pdbx_strand_id
1 'polypeptide(L)'
;MFSLFNKSKPIEGEIGYCNLQDWWLTTFTQEERNHIEDVFNPLGGNSKTKPLTQGKISSSSQKAADLLHALAGWFNKPDDRYIAKKIIQKAYEEATKGSDILDLHFTLQTMMEIYYRDRDVEPDAFSKAIQACEEQISIAPQAVGAFKKQDFFDGLPSHAGYDQLRIIYKKQGEYQKAITLCEQAKNQGWNSNWDKKIGELKKLEIKHS
;
A
#
# COMPACT_ATOMS: atom_id res chain seq x y z
N MET A 1 33.17 -12.42 31.56
CA MET A 1 32.29 -13.60 31.37
C MET A 1 31.36 -13.24 30.21
N PHE A 2 31.73 -13.63 28.99
CA PHE A 2 30.99 -13.25 27.79
C PHE A 2 29.69 -14.06 27.72
N SER A 3 28.55 -13.37 27.75
CA SER A 3 27.25 -13.97 27.53
C SER A 3 27.21 -14.59 26.13
N LEU A 4 27.09 -15.90 26.08
CA LEU A 4 26.79 -16.66 24.87
C LEU A 4 25.35 -16.30 24.47
N PHE A 5 25.21 -15.28 23.63
CA PHE A 5 23.97 -15.06 22.90
C PHE A 5 23.67 -16.33 22.12
N ASN A 6 22.61 -17.02 22.54
CA ASN A 6 22.00 -18.11 21.81
C ASN A 6 21.65 -17.54 20.43
N LYS A 7 22.46 -17.81 19.39
CA LYS A 7 22.16 -17.39 18.03
C LYS A 7 20.87 -18.12 17.65
N SER A 8 19.74 -17.43 17.75
CA SER A 8 18.48 -17.91 17.18
C SER A 8 18.77 -18.31 15.73
N LYS A 9 18.19 -19.44 15.29
CA LYS A 9 18.30 -19.83 13.89
C LYS A 9 17.99 -18.62 13.00
N PRO A 10 18.79 -18.38 11.94
CA PRO A 10 18.53 -17.25 11.05
C PRO A 10 17.10 -17.37 10.50
N ILE A 11 16.36 -16.27 10.53
CA ILE A 11 15.05 -16.20 9.87
C ILE A 11 15.30 -16.35 8.38
N GLU A 12 14.71 -17.39 7.79
CA GLU A 12 14.72 -17.67 6.35
C GLU A 12 13.41 -17.12 5.73
N GLY A 13 12.88 -17.79 4.70
CA GLY A 13 11.64 -17.39 4.04
C GLY A 13 11.76 -16.05 3.33
N GLU A 14 10.61 -15.41 3.09
CA GLU A 14 10.52 -14.12 2.41
C GLU A 14 11.18 -13.00 3.23
N ILE A 15 11.03 -13.00 4.56
CA ILE A 15 11.70 -12.03 5.45
C ILE A 15 13.21 -12.17 5.38
N GLY A 16 13.70 -13.42 5.42
CA GLY A 16 15.12 -13.71 5.31
C GLY A 16 15.69 -13.29 3.94
N TYR A 17 14.96 -13.63 2.87
CA TYR A 17 15.34 -13.30 1.51
C TYR A 17 15.41 -11.79 1.25
N CYS A 18 14.46 -11.03 1.78
CA CYS A 18 14.41 -9.57 1.65
C CYS A 18 15.29 -8.81 2.65
N ASN A 19 16.11 -9.50 3.45
CA ASN A 19 16.97 -8.91 4.50
C ASN A 19 16.20 -8.09 5.56
N LEU A 20 15.02 -8.57 5.96
CA LEU A 20 14.11 -7.90 6.89
C LEU A 20 14.15 -8.48 8.32
N GLN A 21 15.11 -9.35 8.63
CA GLN A 21 15.16 -10.11 9.89
C GLN A 21 15.23 -9.21 11.12
N ASP A 22 16.12 -8.21 11.11
CA ASP A 22 16.32 -7.31 12.25
C ASP A 22 15.06 -6.48 12.52
N TRP A 23 14.47 -5.91 11.46
CA TRP A 23 13.20 -5.18 11.55
C TRP A 23 12.08 -6.08 12.10
N TRP A 24 11.95 -7.30 11.58
CA TRP A 24 10.93 -8.26 11.99
C TRP A 24 11.05 -8.64 13.48
N LEU A 25 12.26 -8.87 13.97
CA LEU A 25 12.52 -9.25 15.35
C LEU A 25 12.34 -8.09 16.35
N THR A 26 12.60 -6.86 15.91
CA THR A 26 12.55 -5.66 16.75
C THR A 26 11.19 -4.96 16.75
N THR A 27 10.42 -5.06 15.67
CA THR A 27 9.14 -4.34 15.48
C THR A 27 7.94 -5.08 16.04
N PHE A 28 7.96 -6.42 15.96
CA PHE A 28 6.86 -7.27 16.37
C PHE A 28 7.24 -8.06 17.62
N THR A 29 6.26 -8.25 18.50
CA THR A 29 6.30 -9.23 19.60
C THR A 29 6.25 -10.65 19.04
N GLN A 30 6.54 -11.64 19.89
CA GLN A 30 6.46 -13.04 19.43
C GLN A 30 5.02 -13.44 19.08
N GLU A 31 4.05 -12.93 19.84
CA GLU A 31 2.62 -13.13 19.63
C GLU A 31 2.18 -12.54 18.29
N GLU A 32 2.55 -11.29 18.00
CA GLU A 32 2.28 -10.67 16.68
C GLU A 32 2.92 -11.46 15.55
N ARG A 33 4.18 -11.88 15.68
CA ARG A 33 4.84 -12.68 14.62
C ARG A 33 4.14 -14.01 14.36
N ASN A 34 3.69 -14.69 15.42
CA ASN A 34 2.93 -15.94 15.28
C ASN A 34 1.61 -15.69 14.57
N HIS A 35 0.87 -14.65 14.99
CA HIS A 35 -0.39 -14.26 14.36
C HIS A 35 -0.21 -13.88 12.88
N ILE A 36 0.85 -13.15 12.55
CA ILE A 36 1.12 -12.76 11.16
C ILE A 36 1.33 -14.00 10.27
N GLU A 37 2.11 -14.98 10.73
CA GLU A 37 2.31 -16.25 10.01
C GLU A 37 1.02 -17.07 9.92
N ASP A 38 0.19 -17.09 10.97
CA ASP A 38 -1.06 -17.85 10.97
C ASP A 38 -2.12 -17.25 10.02
N VAL A 39 -2.13 -15.92 9.86
CA VAL A 39 -3.05 -15.20 8.96
C VAL A 39 -2.54 -15.19 7.51
N PHE A 40 -1.22 -15.04 7.31
CA PHE A 40 -0.65 -14.91 5.99
C PHE A 40 -0.54 -16.26 5.28
N ASN A 41 -1.44 -16.49 4.34
CA ASN A 41 -1.50 -17.72 3.57
C ASN A 41 -1.60 -17.45 2.06
N PRO A 42 -0.51 -17.03 1.41
CA PRO A 42 -0.54 -16.75 -0.02
C PRO A 42 -0.85 -18.03 -0.81
N LEU A 43 -1.67 -17.89 -1.86
CA LEU A 43 -1.97 -18.93 -2.86
C LEU A 43 -2.62 -20.23 -2.33
N GLY A 44 -3.38 -20.16 -1.23
CA GLY A 44 -4.08 -21.32 -0.69
C GLY A 44 -3.13 -22.39 -0.15
N GLY A 45 -1.95 -21.97 0.30
CA GLY A 45 -0.98 -22.80 0.99
C GLY A 45 -1.58 -23.50 2.22
N ASN A 46 -0.86 -24.51 2.70
CA ASN A 46 -1.23 -25.17 3.94
C ASN A 46 -0.91 -24.22 5.11
N SER A 47 -1.89 -23.90 5.97
CA SER A 47 -1.70 -23.10 7.21
C SER A 47 -0.53 -23.53 8.12
N LYS A 48 0.05 -24.72 7.90
CA LYS A 48 1.24 -25.21 8.60
C LYS A 48 2.57 -24.69 8.02
N THR A 49 2.58 -24.10 6.83
CA THR A 49 3.79 -23.49 6.26
C THR A 49 3.95 -22.09 6.81
N LYS A 50 5.16 -21.73 7.23
CA LYS A 50 5.54 -20.39 7.70
C LYS A 50 6.40 -19.68 6.64
N PRO A 51 5.82 -19.29 5.48
CA PRO A 51 6.60 -18.84 4.32
C PRO A 51 7.39 -17.56 4.59
N LEU A 52 6.97 -16.73 5.56
CA LEU A 52 7.68 -15.50 5.89
C LEU A 52 9.02 -15.81 6.56
N THR A 53 9.09 -16.84 7.40
CA THR A 53 10.29 -17.12 8.23
C THR A 53 10.97 -18.47 8.00
N GLN A 54 10.37 -19.35 7.20
CA GLN A 54 10.88 -20.69 6.91
C GLN A 54 10.98 -20.96 5.41
N GLY A 55 11.88 -21.88 5.07
CA GLY A 55 12.12 -22.30 3.70
C GLY A 55 13.19 -21.46 3.04
N LYS A 56 14.02 -22.12 2.23
CA LYS A 56 15.10 -21.47 1.52
C LYS A 56 14.63 -21.01 0.14
N ILE A 57 14.57 -19.71 -0.06
CA ILE A 57 14.31 -19.10 -1.37
C ILE A 57 15.65 -18.99 -2.11
N SER A 58 15.82 -19.77 -3.17
CA SER A 58 17.04 -19.76 -4.00
C SER A 58 17.08 -18.58 -4.97
N SER A 59 15.91 -18.13 -5.44
CA SER A 59 15.77 -17.03 -6.39
C SER A 59 14.34 -16.49 -6.36
N SER A 60 14.18 -15.18 -6.35
CA SER A 60 12.91 -14.48 -6.55
C SER A 60 13.20 -13.10 -7.15
N SER A 61 12.24 -12.50 -7.86
CA SER A 61 12.31 -11.09 -8.24
C SER A 61 11.62 -10.17 -7.24
N GLN A 62 10.98 -10.74 -6.21
CA GLN A 62 10.22 -10.01 -5.21
C GLN A 62 11.12 -9.09 -4.39
N LYS A 63 10.70 -7.84 -4.26
CA LYS A 63 11.39 -6.81 -3.47
C LYS A 63 10.73 -6.68 -2.10
N ALA A 64 11.47 -6.12 -1.15
CA ALA A 64 10.98 -5.91 0.21
C ALA A 64 9.69 -5.05 0.23
N ALA A 65 9.67 -3.95 -0.54
CA ALA A 65 8.48 -3.10 -0.64
C ALA A 65 7.27 -3.87 -1.18
N ASP A 66 7.45 -4.62 -2.27
CA ASP A 66 6.42 -5.45 -2.89
C ASP A 66 5.82 -6.48 -1.92
N LEU A 67 6.68 -7.25 -1.25
CA LEU A 67 6.29 -8.20 -0.21
C LEU A 67 5.45 -7.52 0.88
N LEU A 68 5.94 -6.38 1.39
CA LEU A 68 5.37 -5.75 2.57
C LEU A 68 4.04 -5.04 2.29
N HIS A 69 3.86 -4.35 1.15
CA HIS A 69 2.55 -3.76 0.86
C HIS A 69 1.49 -4.85 0.63
N ALA A 70 1.86 -5.96 -0.02
CA ALA A 70 0.97 -7.10 -0.18
C ALA A 70 0.60 -7.72 1.18
N LEU A 71 1.59 -7.94 2.05
CA LEU A 71 1.39 -8.49 3.39
C LEU A 71 0.50 -7.59 4.25
N ALA A 72 0.69 -6.27 4.22
CA ALA A 72 -0.11 -5.32 5.00
C ALA A 72 -1.60 -5.40 4.67
N GLY A 73 -1.95 -5.70 3.41
CA GLY A 73 -3.33 -5.87 2.95
C GLY A 73 -4.12 -6.95 3.68
N TRP A 74 -3.45 -7.97 4.24
CA TRP A 74 -4.09 -9.07 4.98
C TRP A 74 -4.61 -8.64 6.36
N PHE A 75 -4.07 -7.56 6.93
CA PHE A 75 -4.32 -7.14 8.31
C PHE A 75 -5.25 -5.91 8.39
N ASN A 76 -6.12 -5.73 7.40
CA ASN A 76 -6.91 -4.50 7.27
C ASN A 76 -8.17 -4.42 8.19
N LYS A 77 -8.46 -5.51 8.91
CA LYS A 77 -9.54 -5.56 9.91
C LYS A 77 -9.20 -4.68 11.12
N PRO A 78 -10.19 -4.09 11.81
CA PRO A 78 -9.94 -3.18 12.94
C PRO A 78 -8.95 -3.74 13.98
N ASP A 79 -9.15 -4.99 14.40
CA ASP A 79 -8.32 -5.63 15.44
C ASP A 79 -6.86 -5.85 15.01
N ASP A 80 -6.60 -5.93 13.70
CA ASP A 80 -5.28 -6.22 13.13
C ASP A 80 -4.61 -4.97 12.52
N ARG A 81 -5.34 -3.87 12.38
CA ARG A 81 -4.89 -2.73 11.57
C ARG A 81 -3.63 -2.05 12.09
N TYR A 82 -3.38 -2.15 13.39
CA TYR A 82 -2.12 -1.68 13.99
C TYR A 82 -0.91 -2.46 13.45
N ILE A 83 -1.04 -3.76 13.18
CA ILE A 83 -0.03 -4.58 12.50
C ILE A 83 0.12 -4.12 11.06
N ALA A 84 -0.99 -3.93 10.33
CA ALA A 84 -0.97 -3.43 8.96
C ALA A 84 -0.18 -2.11 8.84
N LYS A 85 -0.35 -1.19 9.81
CA LYS A 85 0.36 0.09 9.86
C LYS A 85 1.88 -0.07 10.05
N LYS A 86 2.32 -0.97 10.94
CA LYS A 86 3.75 -1.28 11.11
C LYS A 86 4.36 -1.81 9.82
N ILE A 87 3.66 -2.73 9.14
CA ILE A 87 4.11 -3.35 7.89
C ILE A 87 4.15 -2.32 6.76
N ILE A 88 3.08 -1.55 6.55
CA ILE A 88 3.01 -0.60 5.43
C ILE A 88 3.98 0.58 5.60
N GLN A 89 4.27 0.98 6.85
CA GLN A 89 5.29 1.99 7.10
C GLN A 89 6.66 1.49 6.66
N LYS A 90 6.99 0.22 6.96
CA LYS A 90 8.23 -0.39 6.48
C LYS A 90 8.25 -0.54 4.97
N ALA A 91 7.13 -0.92 4.35
CA ALA A 91 7.02 -0.97 2.89
C ALA A 91 7.35 0.38 2.26
N TYR A 92 6.85 1.48 2.84
CA TYR A 92 7.10 2.84 2.36
C TYR A 92 8.58 3.23 2.48
N GLU A 93 9.22 2.91 3.62
CA GLU A 93 10.67 3.11 3.79
C GLU A 93 11.49 2.36 2.75
N GLU A 94 11.13 1.11 2.43
CA GLU A 94 11.85 0.32 1.43
C GLU A 94 11.56 0.80 0.00
N ALA A 95 10.32 1.18 -0.30
CA ALA A 95 9.93 1.68 -1.61
C ALA A 95 10.60 3.02 -1.94
N THR A 96 10.76 3.90 -0.95
CA THR A 96 11.42 5.21 -1.11
C THR A 96 12.93 5.12 -1.28
N LYS A 97 13.58 4.06 -0.76
CA LYS A 97 14.99 3.75 -1.03
C LYS A 97 15.19 3.07 -2.37
N GLY A 98 14.16 2.35 -2.83
CA GLY A 98 14.16 1.63 -4.10
C GLY A 98 14.08 2.55 -5.31
N SER A 99 14.30 1.98 -6.49
CA SER A 99 14.14 2.66 -7.77
C SER A 99 12.88 2.23 -8.52
N ASP A 100 12.08 1.32 -7.94
CA ASP A 100 10.86 0.83 -8.57
C ASP A 100 9.67 1.72 -8.24
N ILE A 101 9.21 2.45 -9.25
CA ILE A 101 8.09 3.36 -9.08
C ILE A 101 6.77 2.64 -8.83
N LEU A 102 6.62 1.39 -9.30
CA LEU A 102 5.40 0.63 -9.08
C LEU A 102 5.31 0.12 -7.64
N ASP A 103 6.44 -0.27 -7.04
CA ASP A 103 6.47 -0.62 -5.61
C ASP A 103 6.01 0.56 -4.74
N LEU A 104 6.50 1.77 -5.03
CA LEU A 104 6.06 2.98 -4.32
C LEU A 104 4.58 3.29 -4.60
N HIS A 105 4.15 3.15 -5.85
CA HIS A 105 2.76 3.38 -6.24
C HIS A 105 1.78 2.48 -5.49
N PHE A 106 2.04 1.17 -5.42
CA PHE A 106 1.17 0.23 -4.71
C PHE A 106 1.29 0.37 -3.19
N THR A 107 2.48 0.67 -2.68
CA THR A 107 2.67 0.97 -1.26
C THR A 107 1.82 2.16 -0.81
N LEU A 108 1.84 3.26 -1.57
CA LEU A 108 1.02 4.44 -1.28
C LEU A 108 -0.48 4.14 -1.38
N GLN A 109 -0.90 3.30 -2.33
CA GLN A 109 -2.28 2.82 -2.38
C GLN A 109 -2.69 2.09 -1.10
N THR A 110 -1.92 1.08 -0.70
CA THR A 110 -2.23 0.28 0.48
C THR A 110 -2.17 1.13 1.75
N MET A 111 -1.23 2.08 1.81
CA MET A 111 -1.12 3.05 2.91
C MET A 111 -2.39 3.91 3.02
N MET A 112 -2.83 4.51 1.92
CA MET A 112 -4.09 5.26 1.86
C MET A 112 -5.27 4.41 2.34
N GLU A 113 -5.36 3.18 1.85
CA GLU A 113 -6.45 2.26 2.18
C GLU A 113 -6.51 1.91 3.67
N ILE A 114 -5.37 1.65 4.31
CA ILE A 114 -5.27 1.33 5.73
C ILE A 114 -5.66 2.54 6.57
N TYR A 115 -5.03 3.70 6.32
CA TYR A 115 -5.25 4.89 7.13
C TYR A 115 -6.66 5.49 6.94
N TYR A 116 -7.23 5.46 5.72
CA TYR A 116 -8.56 6.01 5.50
C TYR A 116 -9.66 5.26 6.26
N ARG A 117 -9.45 3.96 6.56
CA ARG A 117 -10.40 3.17 7.36
C ARG A 117 -10.40 3.57 8.84
N ASP A 118 -9.32 4.19 9.34
CA ASP A 118 -9.21 4.73 10.70
C ASP A 118 -9.36 6.24 10.79
N ARG A 119 -9.75 6.90 9.70
CA ARG A 119 -9.87 8.37 9.62
C ARG A 119 -10.71 9.03 10.74
N ASP A 120 -11.65 8.28 11.32
CA ASP A 120 -12.56 8.75 12.37
C ASP A 120 -12.17 8.21 13.77
N VAL A 121 -11.12 7.39 13.86
CA VAL A 121 -10.66 6.70 15.08
C VAL A 121 -9.31 7.25 15.55
N GLU A 122 -8.38 7.44 14.62
CA GLU A 122 -7.04 7.96 14.90
C GLU A 122 -6.90 9.39 14.40
N PRO A 123 -6.39 10.34 15.23
CA PRO A 123 -6.36 11.76 14.90
C PRO A 123 -5.63 12.11 13.60
N ASP A 124 -4.59 11.35 13.23
CA ASP A 124 -3.73 11.62 12.07
C ASP A 124 -4.00 10.68 10.87
N ALA A 125 -4.90 9.71 11.02
CA ALA A 125 -5.15 8.72 9.98
C ALA A 125 -5.80 9.34 8.75
N PHE A 126 -6.69 10.32 8.94
CA PHE A 126 -7.28 11.03 7.79
C PHE A 126 -6.23 11.82 6.99
N SER A 127 -5.36 12.56 7.68
CA SER A 127 -4.29 13.33 7.01
C SER A 127 -3.27 12.43 6.33
N LYS A 128 -2.90 11.31 6.95
CA LYS A 128 -2.00 10.31 6.33
C LYS A 128 -2.60 9.69 5.08
N ALA A 129 -3.91 9.43 5.06
CA ALA A 129 -4.59 8.94 3.87
C ALA A 129 -4.59 9.96 2.73
N ILE A 130 -4.82 11.25 3.03
CA ILE A 130 -4.71 12.34 2.05
C ILE A 130 -3.28 12.45 1.52
N GLN A 131 -2.29 12.47 2.41
CA GLN A 131 -0.88 12.54 2.01
C GLN A 131 -0.50 11.38 1.09
N ALA A 132 -0.92 10.15 1.42
CA ALA A 132 -0.67 8.99 0.57
C ALA A 132 -1.35 9.13 -0.82
N CYS A 133 -2.58 9.66 -0.88
CA CYS A 133 -3.23 9.99 -2.16
C CYS A 133 -2.41 11.00 -2.98
N GLU A 134 -2.00 12.10 -2.36
CA GLU A 134 -1.28 13.20 -3.00
C GLU A 134 0.09 12.75 -3.51
N GLU A 135 0.84 12.01 -2.70
CA GLU A 135 2.12 11.42 -3.09
C GLU A 135 1.92 10.42 -4.23
N GLN A 136 0.89 9.57 -4.20
CA GLN A 136 0.63 8.61 -5.28
C GLN A 136 0.31 9.33 -6.59
N ILE A 137 -0.48 10.41 -6.54
CA ILE A 137 -0.81 11.25 -7.69
C ILE A 137 0.44 11.97 -8.22
N SER A 138 1.33 12.42 -7.33
CA SER A 138 2.56 13.13 -7.71
C SER A 138 3.50 12.27 -8.57
N ILE A 139 3.50 10.95 -8.34
CA ILE A 139 4.30 10.00 -9.10
C ILE A 139 3.53 9.37 -10.28
N ALA A 140 2.27 9.75 -10.49
CA ALA A 140 1.42 9.13 -11.49
C ALA A 140 2.01 9.18 -12.92
N PRO A 141 2.64 10.27 -13.40
CA PRO A 141 3.27 10.27 -14.72
C PRO A 141 4.38 9.22 -14.87
N GLN A 142 5.22 9.04 -13.84
CA GLN A 142 6.25 8.00 -13.84
C GLN A 142 5.62 6.59 -13.78
N ALA A 143 4.57 6.42 -12.97
CA ALA A 143 3.83 5.16 -12.88
C ALA A 143 3.19 4.78 -14.22
N VAL A 144 2.61 5.73 -14.96
CA VAL A 144 2.11 5.51 -16.33
C VAL A 144 3.22 4.95 -17.23
N GLY A 145 4.41 5.56 -17.18
CA GLY A 145 5.56 5.10 -17.96
C GLY A 145 6.01 3.69 -17.59
N ALA A 146 5.91 3.31 -16.31
CA ALA A 146 6.24 1.96 -15.85
C ALA A 146 5.15 0.94 -16.21
N PHE A 147 3.87 1.25 -16.02
CA PHE A 147 2.77 0.37 -16.41
C PHE A 147 2.77 0.06 -17.91
N LYS A 148 3.09 1.03 -18.77
CA LYS A 148 3.17 0.80 -20.22
C LYS A 148 4.31 -0.13 -20.64
N LYS A 149 5.31 -0.35 -19.79
CA LYS A 149 6.40 -1.32 -20.02
C LYS A 149 6.05 -2.72 -19.55
N GLN A 150 4.98 -2.84 -18.77
CA GLN A 150 4.49 -4.10 -18.25
C GLN A 150 3.41 -4.62 -19.21
N ASP A 151 3.57 -5.80 -19.78
CA ASP A 151 2.59 -6.41 -20.70
C ASP A 151 1.36 -7.01 -19.97
N PHE A 152 1.16 -6.68 -18.69
CA PHE A 152 0.13 -7.28 -17.83
C PHE A 152 -1.27 -6.68 -18.01
N PHE A 153 -1.38 -5.44 -18.50
CA PHE A 153 -2.66 -4.74 -18.57
C PHE A 153 -2.94 -4.26 -19.98
N ASP A 154 -4.18 -4.47 -20.44
CA ASP A 154 -4.71 -3.80 -21.64
C ASP A 154 -5.09 -2.36 -21.27
N GLY A 155 -4.07 -1.49 -21.23
CA GLY A 155 -4.19 -0.09 -20.79
C GLY A 155 -3.78 0.14 -19.33
N LEU A 156 -4.03 1.34 -18.82
CA LEU A 156 -3.72 1.68 -17.43
C LEU A 156 -4.81 1.14 -16.49
N PRO A 157 -4.46 0.68 -15.27
CA PRO A 157 -5.46 0.29 -14.28
C PRO A 157 -6.25 1.49 -13.75
N SER A 158 -7.20 1.24 -12.83
CA SER A 158 -7.78 2.30 -12.02
C SER A 158 -6.76 2.86 -11.04
N HIS A 159 -6.79 4.17 -10.76
CA HIS A 159 -5.85 4.81 -9.84
C HIS A 159 -6.53 5.20 -8.52
N ALA A 160 -6.20 4.46 -7.45
CA ALA A 160 -6.84 4.60 -6.14
C ALA A 160 -6.71 6.01 -5.53
N GLY A 161 -5.53 6.64 -5.63
CA GLY A 161 -5.26 7.99 -5.13
C GLY A 161 -6.19 9.06 -5.71
N TYR A 162 -6.29 9.16 -7.05
CA TYR A 162 -7.25 10.06 -7.71
C TYR A 162 -8.69 9.77 -7.27
N ASP A 163 -9.08 8.51 -7.20
CA ASP A 163 -10.46 8.15 -6.88
C ASP A 163 -10.85 8.53 -5.46
N GLN A 164 -9.98 8.24 -4.49
CA GLN A 164 -10.21 8.52 -3.09
C GLN A 164 -10.14 10.02 -2.80
N LEU A 165 -9.13 10.73 -3.32
CA LEU A 165 -8.98 12.16 -3.08
C LEU A 165 -10.13 12.98 -3.71
N ARG A 166 -10.59 12.57 -4.89
CA ARG A 166 -11.83 13.11 -5.49
C ARG A 166 -13.04 12.90 -4.58
N ILE A 167 -13.21 11.71 -3.97
CA ILE A 167 -14.32 11.45 -3.04
C ILE A 167 -14.20 12.35 -1.81
N ILE A 168 -12.99 12.53 -1.28
CA ILE A 168 -12.72 13.42 -0.14
C ILE A 168 -13.10 14.86 -0.47
N TYR A 169 -12.59 15.43 -1.57
CA TYR A 169 -12.92 16.78 -1.99
C TYR A 169 -14.41 16.97 -2.29
N LYS A 170 -15.05 15.99 -2.93
CA LYS A 170 -16.51 16.01 -3.12
C LYS A 170 -17.28 16.09 -1.80
N LYS A 171 -16.86 15.33 -0.78
CA LYS A 171 -17.49 15.36 0.56
C LYS A 171 -17.24 16.69 1.29
N GLN A 172 -16.11 17.34 1.03
CA GLN A 172 -15.76 18.65 1.58
C GLN A 172 -16.40 19.83 0.85
N GLY A 173 -17.13 19.59 -0.25
CA GLY A 173 -17.69 20.67 -1.09
C GLY A 173 -16.66 21.33 -2.02
N GLU A 174 -15.43 20.80 -2.06
CA GLU A 174 -14.32 21.27 -2.88
C GLU A 174 -14.44 20.76 -4.32
N TYR A 175 -15.56 21.07 -4.98
CA TYR A 175 -15.93 20.49 -6.27
C TYR A 175 -14.93 20.80 -7.38
N GLN A 176 -14.42 22.04 -7.44
CA GLN A 176 -13.42 22.44 -8.43
C GLN A 176 -12.14 21.62 -8.31
N LYS A 177 -11.65 21.35 -7.07
CA LYS A 177 -10.48 20.49 -6.84
C LYS A 177 -10.74 19.06 -7.30
N ALA A 178 -11.93 18.52 -7.01
CA ALA A 178 -12.32 17.19 -7.45
C ALA A 178 -12.42 17.09 -8.98
N ILE A 179 -12.90 18.14 -9.67
CA ILE A 179 -12.96 18.21 -11.14
C ILE A 179 -11.54 18.20 -11.72
N THR A 180 -10.65 19.04 -11.21
CA THR A 180 -9.25 19.11 -11.66
C THR A 180 -8.54 17.75 -11.55
N LEU A 181 -8.76 17.01 -10.45
CA LEU A 181 -8.22 15.65 -10.30
C LEU A 181 -8.76 14.68 -11.36
N CYS A 182 -10.07 14.72 -11.64
CA CYS A 182 -10.67 13.87 -12.67
C CYS A 182 -10.11 14.19 -14.07
N GLU A 183 -9.94 15.47 -14.40
CA GLU A 183 -9.39 15.91 -15.68
C GLU A 183 -7.93 15.48 -15.82
N GLN A 184 -7.13 15.62 -14.77
CA GLN A 184 -5.75 15.15 -14.74
C GLN A 184 -5.67 13.63 -14.94
N ALA A 185 -6.47 12.85 -14.20
CA ALA A 185 -6.49 11.39 -14.32
C ALA A 185 -6.93 10.93 -15.72
N LYS A 186 -7.94 11.59 -16.29
CA LYS A 186 -8.41 11.37 -17.67
C LYS A 186 -7.32 11.64 -18.69
N ASN A 187 -6.64 12.78 -18.58
CA ASN A 187 -5.58 13.18 -19.51
C ASN A 187 -4.37 12.25 -19.44
N GLN A 188 -4.09 11.67 -18.27
CA GLN A 188 -3.04 10.66 -18.09
C GLN A 188 -3.46 9.27 -18.61
N GLY A 189 -4.76 9.03 -18.84
CA GLY A 189 -5.30 7.80 -19.40
C GLY A 189 -5.63 6.72 -18.36
N TRP A 190 -5.69 7.04 -17.07
CA TRP A 190 -6.07 6.07 -16.03
C TRP A 190 -7.48 5.54 -16.27
N ASN A 191 -7.70 4.24 -16.09
CA ASN A 191 -8.99 3.63 -16.42
C ASN A 191 -10.07 3.99 -15.39
N SER A 192 -11.11 4.70 -15.83
CA SER A 192 -12.33 4.98 -15.05
C SER A 192 -13.34 5.79 -15.89
N ASN A 193 -14.58 5.93 -15.40
CA ASN A 193 -15.63 6.75 -16.02
C ASN A 193 -15.48 8.26 -15.71
N TRP A 194 -14.34 8.87 -16.08
CA TRP A 194 -14.01 10.25 -15.71
C TRP A 194 -15.01 11.30 -16.21
N ASP A 195 -15.50 11.18 -17.44
CA ASP A 195 -16.48 12.14 -17.98
C ASP A 195 -17.78 12.17 -17.18
N LYS A 196 -18.27 10.98 -16.79
CA LYS A 196 -19.43 10.87 -15.90
C LYS A 196 -19.16 11.54 -14.55
N LYS A 197 -18.00 11.25 -13.95
CA LYS A 197 -17.58 11.80 -12.65
C LYS A 197 -17.47 13.34 -12.69
N ILE A 198 -16.90 13.90 -13.76
CA ILE A 198 -16.79 15.36 -13.98
C ILE A 198 -18.19 15.98 -14.12
N GLY A 199 -19.07 15.38 -14.93
CA GLY A 199 -20.43 15.88 -15.13
C GLY A 199 -21.26 15.91 -13.86
N GLU A 200 -21.12 14.90 -12.99
CA GLU A 200 -21.76 14.89 -11.66
C GLU A 200 -21.23 16.01 -10.75
N LEU A 201 -19.91 16.24 -10.75
CA LEU A 201 -19.29 17.28 -9.92
C LEU A 201 -19.69 18.70 -10.37
N LYS A 202 -19.71 18.97 -11.68
CA LYS A 202 -20.16 20.27 -12.22
C LYS A 202 -21.61 20.60 -11.84
N LYS A 203 -22.49 19.60 -11.82
CA LYS A 203 -23.87 19.77 -11.35
C LYS A 203 -23.94 20.13 -9.86
N LEU A 204 -23.09 19.54 -9.03
CA LEU A 204 -23.01 19.85 -7.60
C LEU A 204 -22.44 21.25 -7.37
N GLU A 205 -21.38 21.61 -8.11
CA GLU A 205 -20.78 22.94 -8.06
C GLU A 205 -21.81 24.04 -8.34
N ILE A 206 -22.58 23.93 -9.43
CA ILE A 206 -23.65 24.89 -9.76
C ILE A 206 -24.73 24.94 -8.67
N LYS A 207 -25.09 23.79 -8.09
CA LYS A 207 -26.14 23.72 -7.05
C LYS A 207 -25.73 24.40 -5.73
N HIS A 208 -24.43 24.45 -5.45
CA HIS A 208 -23.86 24.94 -4.20
C HIS A 208 -23.05 26.25 -4.35
N SER A 209 -23.04 26.84 -5.55
CA SER A 209 -22.55 28.20 -5.83
C SER A 209 -23.64 29.23 -5.57
#